data_AF-A0ABD2JEL3-F1
#
_entry.id   AF-A0ABD2JEL3-F1
#
_cell.length_a   1.000
_cell.length_b   1.000
_cell.length_c   1.000
_cell.angle_alpha   90.00
_cell.angle_beta   90.00
_cell.angle_gamma   90.00
#
_symmetry.space_group_name_H-M   'P 1'
#
loop_
_entity.id
_entity.type
_entity.pdbx_description
1 polymer ?
#
loop_
_entity_poly.entity_id
_entity_poly.type
_entity_poly.pdbx_seq_one_letter_code
_entity_poly.pdbx_strand_id
1 'polypeptide(L)'
;MPFNDKLQVLEHRVGIAVNALTKHFLTSTDKDQQSRNAKLSTLLCSEDGGLLPSLDGILSLIIYTYNLVSKISAHNAVGKEGKFHLFILFSLRDHILSGLLPLIAWTQVTSQLYDQSAFLRQPSKLSYLSKLISTLNEFQFLYEKSLLQGIEDI
;
A
#
# COMPACT_ATOMS: atom_id res chain seq x y z
N MET A 1 -4.67 -1.43 -14.32
CA MET A 1 -3.97 -2.70 -14.03
C MET A 1 -4.36 -3.20 -12.64
N PRO A 2 -4.82 -4.46 -12.51
CA PRO A 2 -5.34 -5.02 -11.26
C PRO A 2 -4.23 -5.22 -10.20
N PHE A 3 -4.60 -5.08 -8.93
CA PHE A 3 -3.67 -5.12 -7.78
C PHE A 3 -2.85 -6.42 -7.67
N ASN A 4 -3.40 -7.55 -8.13
CA ASN A 4 -2.70 -8.84 -8.11
C ASN A 4 -1.48 -8.85 -9.04
N ASP A 5 -1.55 -8.13 -10.15
CA ASP A 5 -0.40 -7.96 -11.05
C ASP A 5 0.63 -7.00 -10.43
N LYS A 6 0.17 -5.98 -9.68
CA LYS A 6 1.07 -5.10 -8.91
C LYS A 6 1.80 -5.84 -7.79
N LEU A 7 1.15 -6.81 -7.13
CA LEU A 7 1.78 -7.63 -6.10
C LEU A 7 2.82 -8.58 -6.70
N GLN A 8 2.52 -9.24 -7.82
CA GLN A 8 3.48 -10.09 -8.53
C GLN A 8 4.67 -9.30 -9.07
N VAL A 9 4.43 -8.10 -9.61
CA VAL A 9 5.49 -7.17 -10.04
C VAL A 9 6.31 -6.70 -8.85
N LEU A 10 5.69 -6.42 -7.70
CA LEU A 10 6.39 -6.06 -6.46
C LEU A 10 7.26 -7.22 -5.95
N GLU A 11 6.69 -8.41 -5.85
CA GLU A 11 7.40 -9.64 -5.45
C GLU A 11 8.60 -9.91 -6.38
N HIS A 12 8.39 -9.74 -7.69
CA HIS A 12 9.45 -9.89 -8.68
C HIS A 12 10.56 -8.84 -8.51
N ARG A 13 10.20 -7.55 -8.39
CA ARG A 13 11.16 -6.44 -8.22
C ARG A 13 11.94 -6.56 -6.91
N VAL A 14 11.25 -6.84 -5.80
CA VAL A 14 11.88 -7.09 -4.50
C VAL A 14 12.76 -8.32 -4.57
N GLY A 15 12.32 -9.40 -5.23
CA GLY A 15 13.11 -10.61 -5.42
C GLY A 15 14.41 -10.36 -6.18
N ILE A 16 14.38 -9.55 -7.25
CA ILE A 16 15.58 -9.12 -7.98
C ILE A 16 16.52 -8.32 -7.07
N ALA A 17 15.99 -7.32 -6.37
CA ALA A 17 16.78 -6.45 -5.50
C ALA A 17 17.44 -7.24 -4.36
N VAL A 18 16.68 -8.12 -3.69
CA VAL A 18 17.18 -8.99 -2.62
C VAL A 18 18.23 -9.97 -3.15
N ASN A 19 18.00 -10.60 -4.30
CA ASN A 19 18.99 -11.50 -4.90
C ASN A 19 20.28 -10.77 -5.29
N ALA A 20 20.20 -9.54 -5.78
CA ALA A 20 21.36 -8.71 -6.08
C ALA A 20 22.17 -8.38 -4.80
N LEU A 21 21.48 -8.07 -3.70
CA LEU A 21 22.09 -7.89 -2.39
C LEU A 21 22.75 -9.18 -1.90
N THR A 22 22.06 -10.31 -1.97
CA THR A 22 22.60 -11.62 -1.56
C THR A 22 23.87 -11.95 -2.35
N LYS A 23 23.86 -11.77 -3.68
CA LYS A 23 25.05 -11.96 -4.52
C LYS A 23 26.18 -11.03 -4.11
N HIS A 24 25.89 -9.76 -3.80
CA HIS A 24 26.90 -8.82 -3.32
C HIS A 24 27.57 -9.33 -2.03
N PHE A 25 26.80 -9.78 -1.03
CA PHE A 25 27.37 -10.31 0.22
C PHE A 25 28.10 -11.65 0.07
N LEU A 26 27.68 -12.51 -0.85
CA LEU A 26 28.34 -13.81 -1.09
C LEU A 26 29.64 -13.69 -1.91
N THR A 27 29.74 -12.68 -2.78
CA THR A 27 30.90 -12.49 -3.68
C THR A 27 31.93 -11.51 -3.14
N SER A 28 31.60 -10.71 -2.12
CA SER A 28 32.51 -9.72 -1.55
C SER A 28 33.58 -10.35 -0.64
N THR A 29 34.67 -10.82 -1.24
CA THR A 29 35.97 -11.07 -0.57
C THR A 29 36.87 -9.83 -0.51
N ASP A 30 36.36 -8.67 -0.95
CA ASP A 30 37.16 -7.48 -1.21
C ASP A 30 37.50 -6.69 0.07
N LYS A 31 38.80 -6.37 0.24
CA LYS A 31 39.38 -5.74 1.45
C LYS A 31 39.07 -4.24 1.57
N ASP A 32 38.41 -3.64 0.57
CA ASP A 32 38.20 -2.20 0.49
C ASP A 32 36.76 -1.81 0.88
N GLN A 33 36.59 -1.41 2.14
CA GLN A 33 35.30 -1.11 2.78
C GLN A 33 34.52 0.00 2.06
N GLN A 34 35.23 0.98 1.47
CA GLN A 34 34.63 2.14 0.81
C GLN A 34 33.91 1.78 -0.50
N SER A 35 34.55 0.95 -1.34
CA SER A 35 34.00 0.46 -2.61
C SER A 35 32.77 -0.44 -2.39
N ARG A 36 32.79 -1.26 -1.32
CA ARG A 36 31.65 -2.06 -0.90
C ARG A 36 30.45 -1.20 -0.51
N ASN A 37 30.65 -0.17 0.31
CA ASN A 37 29.58 0.72 0.76
C ASN A 37 28.97 1.52 -0.41
N ALA A 38 29.78 1.96 -1.36
CA ALA A 38 29.28 2.63 -2.57
C ALA A 38 28.37 1.70 -3.40
N LYS A 39 28.81 0.44 -3.61
CA LYS A 39 28.04 -0.56 -4.36
C LYS A 39 26.75 -0.98 -3.63
N LEU A 40 26.76 -1.07 -2.31
CA LEU A 40 25.56 -1.27 -1.50
C LEU A 40 24.58 -0.11 -1.63
N SER A 41 25.06 1.14 -1.56
CA SER A 41 24.22 2.33 -1.76
C SER A 41 23.51 2.30 -3.11
N THR A 42 24.22 1.90 -4.17
CA THR A 42 23.60 1.76 -5.50
C THR A 42 22.51 0.67 -5.51
N LEU A 43 22.76 -0.50 -4.93
CA LEU A 43 21.77 -1.60 -4.92
C LEU A 43 20.50 -1.27 -4.11
N LEU A 44 20.63 -0.43 -3.08
CA LEU A 44 19.51 -0.01 -2.27
C LEU A 44 18.71 1.11 -2.95
N CYS A 45 19.40 2.11 -3.50
CA CYS A 45 18.80 3.38 -3.90
C CYS A 45 18.66 3.56 -5.43
N SER A 46 19.11 2.63 -6.27
CA SER A 46 19.00 2.81 -7.72
C SER A 46 17.55 2.94 -8.17
N GLU A 47 17.26 3.98 -8.95
CA GLU A 47 15.92 4.25 -9.50
C GLU A 47 15.37 3.02 -10.26
N ASP A 48 16.25 2.37 -11.02
CA ASP A 48 15.96 1.11 -11.71
C ASP A 48 16.40 -0.10 -10.87
N GLY A 49 15.42 -0.81 -10.30
CA GLY A 49 15.63 -2.10 -9.66
C GLY A 49 16.23 -2.07 -8.25
N GLY A 50 16.38 -0.88 -7.65
CA GLY A 50 16.78 -0.74 -6.25
C GLY A 50 15.67 -1.22 -5.31
N LEU A 51 16.06 -1.64 -4.11
CA LEU A 51 15.10 -2.10 -3.10
C LEU A 51 14.14 -0.97 -2.67
N LEU A 52 14.65 0.25 -2.47
CA LEU A 52 13.85 1.39 -2.01
C LEU A 52 12.76 1.78 -3.04
N PRO A 53 13.06 2.02 -4.33
CA PRO A 53 12.03 2.31 -5.33
C PRO A 53 11.07 1.13 -5.60
N SER A 54 11.47 -0.08 -5.22
CA SER A 54 10.57 -1.24 -5.27
C SER A 54 9.50 -1.14 -4.19
N LEU A 55 9.81 -0.60 -3.02
CA LEU A 55 8.89 -0.43 -1.89
C LEU A 55 8.15 0.92 -1.87
N ASP A 56 8.57 1.89 -2.69
CA ASP A 56 8.02 3.25 -2.67
C ASP A 56 6.49 3.30 -2.81
N GLY A 57 5.92 2.47 -3.69
CA GLY A 57 4.47 2.41 -3.89
C GLY A 57 3.69 1.96 -2.65
N ILE A 58 4.22 1.00 -1.88
CA ILE A 58 3.56 0.53 -0.65
C ILE A 58 3.71 1.56 0.48
N LEU A 59 4.88 2.21 0.58
CA LEU A 59 5.13 3.25 1.57
C LEU A 59 4.27 4.49 1.33
N SER A 60 4.18 4.92 0.07
CA SER A 60 3.30 6.02 -0.35
C SER A 60 1.85 5.75 -0.01
N LEU A 61 1.36 4.53 -0.25
CA LEU A 61 -0.01 4.12 0.12
C LEU A 61 -0.24 4.17 1.64
N ILE A 62 0.72 3.68 2.43
CA ILE A 62 0.63 3.69 3.90
C ILE A 62 0.61 5.13 4.44
N ILE A 63 1.56 5.97 3.98
CA ILE A 63 1.67 7.38 4.40
C ILE A 63 0.39 8.14 4.03
N TYR A 64 -0.09 7.95 2.80
CA TYR A 64 -1.33 8.58 2.35
C TYR A 64 -2.53 8.16 3.20
N THR A 65 -2.69 6.85 3.42
CA THR A 65 -3.78 6.31 4.24
C THR A 65 -3.74 6.85 5.67
N TYR A 66 -2.55 6.92 6.27
CA TYR A 66 -2.38 7.49 7.61
C TYR A 66 -2.84 8.94 7.67
N ASN A 67 -2.41 9.76 6.70
CA ASN A 67 -2.81 11.17 6.64
C ASN A 67 -4.33 11.32 6.45
N LEU A 68 -4.92 10.51 5.55
CA LEU A 68 -6.36 10.48 5.31
C LEU A 68 -7.14 10.14 6.60
N VAL A 69 -6.78 9.05 7.27
CA VAL A 69 -7.44 8.62 8.51
C VAL A 69 -7.26 9.65 9.62
N SER A 70 -6.08 10.27 9.74
CA SER A 70 -5.82 11.32 10.72
C SER A 70 -6.73 12.53 10.52
N LYS A 71 -6.86 13.02 9.28
CA LYS A 71 -7.76 14.14 8.94
C LYS A 71 -9.24 13.79 9.20
N ILE A 72 -9.71 12.61 8.78
CA ILE A 72 -11.09 12.15 9.05
C ILE A 72 -11.33 12.03 10.57
N SER A 73 -10.34 11.52 11.31
CA SER A 73 -10.47 11.32 12.75
C SER A 73 -10.59 12.64 13.51
N ALA A 74 -9.90 13.69 13.05
CA ALA A 74 -10.00 15.04 13.61
C ALA A 74 -11.36 15.71 13.38
N HIS A 75 -12.18 15.21 12.45
CA HIS A 75 -13.50 15.76 12.15
C HIS A 75 -14.55 15.34 13.19
N ASN A 76 -14.60 16.04 14.32
CA ASN A 76 -15.42 15.70 15.48
C ASN A 76 -16.93 15.83 15.27
N ALA A 77 -17.37 16.59 14.26
CA ALA A 77 -18.79 16.74 13.93
C ALA A 77 -19.42 15.46 13.34
N VAL A 78 -18.58 14.48 12.95
CA VAL A 78 -19.03 13.26 12.28
C VAL A 78 -18.88 12.06 13.23
N GLY A 79 -19.95 11.29 13.39
CA GLY A 79 -19.95 10.06 14.20
C GLY A 79 -19.09 8.94 13.60
N LYS A 80 -18.92 7.84 14.33
CA LYS A 80 -18.08 6.70 13.91
C LYS A 80 -18.45 6.15 12.52
N GLU A 81 -19.75 5.94 12.29
CA GLU A 81 -20.27 5.47 10.99
C GLU A 81 -19.98 6.47 9.88
N GLY A 82 -20.21 7.76 10.11
CA GLY A 82 -19.91 8.79 9.12
C GLY A 82 -18.42 8.86 8.77
N LYS A 83 -17.53 8.69 9.77
CA LYS A 83 -16.07 8.62 9.55
C LYS A 83 -15.70 7.42 8.68
N PHE A 84 -16.35 6.28 8.91
CA PHE A 84 -16.15 5.09 8.06
C PHE A 84 -16.64 5.33 6.63
N HIS A 85 -17.82 5.91 6.43
CA HIS A 85 -18.33 6.25 5.10
C HIS A 85 -17.39 7.20 4.35
N LEU A 86 -16.90 8.26 5.02
CA LEU A 86 -15.92 9.18 4.45
C LEU A 86 -14.64 8.46 4.04
N PHE A 87 -14.12 7.60 4.90
CA PHE A 87 -12.93 6.80 4.60
C PHE A 87 -13.12 5.97 3.32
N ILE A 88 -14.28 5.31 3.15
CA ILE A 88 -14.57 4.53 1.95
C ILE A 88 -14.68 5.45 0.71
N LEU A 89 -15.39 6.58 0.83
CA LEU A 89 -15.57 7.53 -0.27
C LEU A 89 -14.23 8.07 -0.79
N PHE A 90 -13.39 8.58 0.11
CA PHE A 90 -12.04 9.07 -0.25
C PHE A 90 -11.17 7.94 -0.80
N SER A 91 -11.19 6.76 -0.17
CA SER A 91 -10.40 5.63 -0.65
C SER A 91 -10.80 5.16 -2.06
N LEU A 92 -12.07 5.31 -2.45
CA LEU A 92 -12.55 5.04 -3.80
C LEU A 92 -12.17 6.15 -4.79
N ARG A 93 -12.35 7.42 -4.41
CA ARG A 93 -11.97 8.60 -5.21
C ARG A 93 -10.50 8.57 -5.58
N ASP A 94 -9.67 8.26 -4.59
CA ASP A 94 -8.21 8.29 -4.73
C ASP A 94 -7.66 6.94 -5.23
N HIS A 95 -8.53 5.99 -5.58
CA HIS A 95 -8.21 4.69 -6.17
C HIS A 95 -7.28 3.81 -5.31
N ILE A 96 -7.24 4.07 -4.00
CA ILE A 96 -6.39 3.36 -3.05
C ILE A 96 -7.07 2.15 -2.40
N LEU A 97 -8.41 2.08 -2.41
CA LEU A 97 -9.17 1.09 -1.64
C LEU A 97 -8.77 -0.36 -1.99
N SER A 98 -8.60 -0.65 -3.29
CA SER A 98 -8.23 -2.00 -3.76
C SER A 98 -6.89 -2.48 -3.21
N GLY A 99 -5.92 -1.57 -3.04
CA GLY A 99 -4.61 -1.88 -2.46
C GLY A 99 -4.55 -1.78 -0.94
N LEU A 100 -5.48 -1.06 -0.33
CA LEU A 100 -5.58 -0.93 1.11
C LEU A 100 -6.19 -2.18 1.78
N LEU A 101 -7.14 -2.85 1.13
CA LEU A 101 -7.79 -4.05 1.69
C LEU A 101 -6.80 -5.16 2.09
N PRO A 102 -5.79 -5.51 1.25
CA PRO A 102 -4.76 -6.47 1.63
C PRO A 102 -3.90 -6.01 2.80
N LEU A 103 -3.57 -4.71 2.87
CA LEU A 103 -2.83 -4.17 4.01
C LEU A 103 -3.63 -4.30 5.31
N ILE A 104 -4.92 -3.95 5.28
CA ILE A 104 -5.82 -4.11 6.45
C ILE A 104 -5.87 -5.59 6.87
N ALA A 105 -6.02 -6.51 5.92
CA ALA A 105 -6.08 -7.94 6.19
C ALA A 105 -4.82 -8.50 6.87
N TRP A 106 -3.65 -7.92 6.57
CA TRP A 106 -2.37 -8.34 7.14
C TRP A 106 -2.11 -7.81 8.56
N THR A 107 -2.92 -6.87 9.05
CA THR A 107 -2.74 -6.35 10.41
C THR A 107 -3.19 -7.33 11.49
N GLN A 108 -2.51 -7.30 12.64
CA GLN A 108 -2.89 -8.11 13.79
C GLN A 108 -4.30 -7.76 14.31
N VAL A 109 -4.71 -6.50 14.19
CA VAL A 109 -6.02 -6.02 14.60
C VAL A 109 -7.13 -6.73 13.82
N THR A 110 -6.96 -6.96 12.51
CA THR A 110 -7.94 -7.74 11.72
C THR A 110 -8.04 -9.18 12.20
N SER A 111 -6.94 -9.80 12.61
CA SER A 111 -6.96 -11.16 13.16
C SER A 111 -7.63 -11.25 14.53
N GLN A 112 -7.65 -10.15 15.30
CA GLN A 112 -8.31 -10.04 16.59
C GLN A 112 -9.81 -9.72 16.47
N LEU A 113 -10.19 -8.93 15.47
CA LEU A 113 -11.58 -8.47 15.29
C LEU A 113 -12.44 -9.41 14.44
N TYR A 114 -11.84 -10.23 13.59
CA TYR A 114 -12.56 -11.09 12.64
C TYR A 114 -12.23 -12.56 12.80
N ASP A 115 -13.25 -13.42 12.70
CA ASP A 115 -13.10 -14.87 12.70
C ASP A 115 -12.33 -15.38 11.48
N GLN A 116 -11.69 -16.55 11.60
CA GLN A 116 -10.91 -17.15 10.49
C GLN A 116 -11.75 -17.38 9.21
N SER A 117 -13.05 -17.57 9.37
CA SER A 117 -14.02 -17.72 8.27
C SER A 117 -14.43 -16.38 7.63
N ALA A 118 -14.07 -15.25 8.23
CA ALA A 118 -14.42 -13.93 7.74
C ALA A 118 -13.77 -13.64 6.38
N PHE A 119 -14.48 -12.85 5.58
CA PHE A 119 -14.10 -12.55 4.20
C PHE A 119 -12.69 -11.95 4.08
N LEU A 120 -12.37 -10.97 4.94
CA LEU A 120 -11.06 -10.29 4.96
C LEU A 120 -9.90 -11.22 5.32
N ARG A 121 -10.16 -12.35 5.97
CA ARG A 121 -9.15 -13.33 6.38
C ARG A 121 -8.93 -14.45 5.36
N GLN A 122 -9.73 -14.49 4.29
CA GLN A 122 -9.61 -15.51 3.24
C GLN A 122 -8.89 -14.94 2.01
N PRO A 123 -7.63 -15.35 1.74
CA PRO A 123 -6.81 -14.74 0.69
C PRO A 123 -7.46 -14.77 -0.71
N SER A 124 -8.15 -15.86 -1.04
CA SER A 124 -8.85 -16.01 -2.34
C SER A 124 -10.00 -15.02 -2.49
N LYS A 125 -10.82 -14.87 -1.45
CA LYS A 125 -11.95 -13.92 -1.41
C LYS A 125 -11.47 -12.48 -1.43
N LEU A 126 -10.44 -12.18 -0.64
CA LEU A 126 -9.81 -10.88 -0.59
C LEU A 126 -9.20 -10.48 -1.94
N SER A 127 -8.46 -11.38 -2.59
CA SER A 127 -7.90 -11.13 -3.92
C SER A 127 -9.00 -10.86 -4.96
N TYR A 128 -10.09 -11.63 -4.92
CA TYR A 128 -11.24 -11.40 -5.79
C TYR A 128 -11.89 -10.02 -5.54
N LEU A 129 -12.12 -9.64 -4.29
CA LEU A 129 -12.68 -8.33 -3.93
C LEU A 129 -11.76 -7.18 -4.34
N SER A 130 -10.45 -7.27 -4.07
CA SER A 130 -9.49 -6.28 -4.52
C SER A 130 -9.49 -6.12 -6.04
N LYS A 131 -9.66 -7.21 -6.80
CA LYS A 131 -9.82 -7.16 -8.26
C LYS A 131 -11.10 -6.45 -8.67
N LEU A 132 -12.26 -6.80 -8.08
CA LEU A 132 -13.52 -6.12 -8.34
C LEU A 132 -13.45 -4.62 -8.04
N ILE A 133 -12.88 -4.23 -6.90
CA ILE A 133 -12.73 -2.81 -6.56
C ILE A 133 -11.73 -2.13 -7.50
N SER A 134 -10.70 -2.84 -7.96
CA SER A 134 -9.74 -2.25 -8.90
C SER A 134 -10.35 -1.91 -10.27
N THR A 135 -11.48 -2.53 -10.67
CA THR A 135 -12.19 -2.12 -11.89
C THR A 135 -12.86 -0.76 -11.72
N LEU A 136 -13.15 -0.35 -10.49
CA LEU A 136 -13.69 0.98 -10.21
C LEU A 136 -12.65 2.10 -10.38
N ASN A 137 -11.36 1.76 -10.43
CA ASN A 137 -10.28 2.73 -10.62
C ASN A 137 -10.27 3.35 -12.03
N GLU A 138 -11.08 2.84 -12.97
CA GLU A 138 -11.25 3.41 -14.30
C GLU A 138 -12.20 4.63 -14.31
N PHE A 139 -12.95 4.84 -13.23
CA PHE A 139 -13.94 5.90 -13.12
C PHE A 139 -13.44 7.02 -12.21
N GLN A 140 -13.68 8.27 -12.60
CA GLN A 140 -13.46 9.41 -11.73
C GLN A 140 -14.70 9.64 -10.86
N PHE A 141 -14.53 9.58 -9.53
CA PHE A 141 -15.62 9.84 -8.59
C PHE A 141 -15.66 11.33 -8.25
N LEU A 142 -16.65 12.04 -8.80
CA LEU A 142 -16.96 13.42 -8.43
C LEU A 142 -18.06 13.39 -7.37
N TYR A 143 -17.73 13.74 -6.12
CA TYR A 143 -18.71 13.84 -5.05
C TYR A 143 -19.24 15.26 -4.92
N GLU A 144 -20.52 15.38 -4.58
CA GLU A 144 -21.12 16.67 -4.27
C GLU A 144 -20.47 17.28 -3.02
N LYS A 145 -20.24 18.60 -3.03
CA LYS A 145 -19.63 19.32 -1.89
C LYS A 145 -20.42 19.16 -0.58
N SER A 146 -21.72 18.93 -0.68
CA SER A 146 -22.62 18.61 0.43
C SER A 146 -22.21 17.34 1.18
N LEU A 147 -21.70 16.32 0.48
CA LEU A 147 -21.19 15.07 1.06
C LEU A 147 -19.81 15.24 1.71
N LEU A 148 -19.08 16.27 1.30
CA LEU A 148 -17.70 16.56 1.73
C LEU A 148 -17.63 17.75 2.71
N GLN A 149 -18.77 18.26 3.18
CA GLN A 149 -18.83 19.50 3.96
C GLN A 149 -17.90 19.43 5.19
N GLY A 150 -16.86 20.28 5.19
CA GLY A 150 -15.82 20.33 6.23
C GLY A 150 -14.54 19.53 5.93
N ILE A 151 -14.48 18.83 4.79
CA ILE A 151 -13.41 17.89 4.39
C ILE A 151 -13.03 18.08 2.90
N GLU A 152 -13.32 19.26 2.34
CA GLU A 152 -13.17 19.55 0.91
C GLU A 152 -11.71 19.51 0.41
N ASP A 153 -10.74 19.74 1.30
CA ASP A 153 -9.30 19.81 1.00
C ASP A 153 -8.50 18.55 1.44
N ILE A 154 -9.14 17.37 1.46
CA ILE A 154 -8.42 16.10 1.68
C ILE A 154 -7.74 15.59 0.42
#